data_AF-A0A1V5DKX8-F1
#
_entry.id   AF-A0A1V5DKX8-F1
#
_cell.length_a   1.000
_cell.length_b   1.000
_cell.length_c   1.000
_cell.angle_alpha   90.00
_cell.angle_beta   90.00
_cell.angle_gamma   90.00
#
_symmetry.space_group_name_H-M   'P 1'
#
loop_
_entity.id
_entity.type
_entity.pdbx_description
1 polymer ?
#
loop_
_entity_poly.entity_id
_entity_poly.type
_entity_poly.pdbx_seq_one_letter_code
_entity_poly.pdbx_strand_id
1 'polypeptide(L)'
;MLLFFLLDVIDLTDAAGCRSFSWALFQRGIMTRIFSSPGGLPSERPPSSNRVRQPLRAVIAGNFEPMKKILFVILFFLSGCSMPVQENRSWTPFWNEDSTLMGFKDSEDRIRIAPRYAHFSTARTFEKILAVMEQKNGGFETSYLTKSGKVVGRGNVYMIDNGPDCESEGFIRFRDRTTGKAGLYDSQGNVAIPAEYDDLTNVRNGLVAALKGAEKKYWDGDDIRGCGHYSWAGGKEILVNTHDHILIDPFNLDPHLDFFSLRITDHPLEDPNQRTFLGVDGRYYSFLDYKKEFSSWLNDLIRNGLSRKALLDCSYGTIYFWKEPDGWTSERSPQFVERNFELIRGRLSDILREKADYFISMDGLNPFIFEGSEFAGYFNNCGEPKPWRYPVMSVVINRNREGHFRQDHFDFLRTEKGYKLISVSLGNEQ
;
A
#
# COMPACT_ATOMS: atom_id res chain seq x y z
N MET A 1 32.30 -10.44 34.45
CA MET A 1 33.72 -10.52 34.07
C MET A 1 33.74 -10.52 32.53
N LEU A 2 33.62 -9.34 31.91
CA LEU A 2 34.69 -8.49 31.34
C LEU A 2 35.35 -9.06 30.06
N LEU A 3 35.46 -8.17 29.05
CA LEU A 3 36.14 -8.19 27.73
C LEU A 3 35.31 -8.69 26.52
N PHE A 4 34.80 -7.80 25.65
CA PHE A 4 35.44 -6.95 24.61
C PHE A 4 35.90 -7.71 23.35
N PHE A 5 35.22 -7.44 22.23
CA PHE A 5 35.85 -7.20 20.93
C PHE A 5 35.08 -6.10 20.20
N LEU A 6 35.80 -5.02 19.86
CA LEU A 6 35.36 -3.89 19.05
C LEU A 6 35.23 -4.30 17.58
N LEU A 7 34.20 -3.77 16.90
CA LEU A 7 34.25 -3.42 15.49
C LEU A 7 33.68 -2.01 15.35
N ASP A 8 34.52 -1.12 14.84
CA ASP A 8 34.28 0.31 14.68
C ASP A 8 33.10 0.58 13.73
N VAL A 9 32.05 1.18 14.27
CA VAL A 9 31.01 1.87 13.51
C VAL A 9 31.46 3.32 13.39
N ILE A 10 31.63 3.78 12.16
CA ILE A 10 31.90 5.20 11.89
C ILE A 10 30.66 6.00 12.32
N ASP A 11 30.92 6.83 13.32
CA ASP A 11 30.06 7.75 14.02
C ASP A 11 29.52 8.83 13.07
N LEU A 12 28.21 8.85 12.84
CA LEU A 12 27.47 10.03 12.40
C LEU A 12 26.62 10.47 13.60
N THR A 13 27.30 10.87 14.66
CA THR A 13 26.72 11.66 15.74
C THR A 13 26.67 13.12 15.32
N ASP A 14 25.46 13.63 15.15
CA ASP A 14 25.15 14.94 15.67
C ASP A 14 24.09 14.76 16.77
N ALA A 15 24.22 15.59 17.80
CA ALA A 15 23.87 15.28 19.18
C ALA A 15 22.36 15.14 19.49
N ALA A 16 21.96 13.99 20.04
CA ALA A 16 21.09 13.88 21.22
C ALA A 16 20.88 12.40 21.57
N GLY A 17 21.43 11.97 22.70
CA GLY A 17 21.06 10.68 23.30
C GLY A 17 19.59 10.70 23.70
N CYS A 18 18.74 10.11 22.88
CA CYS A 18 17.33 9.90 23.20
C CYS A 18 17.01 8.43 23.03
N ARG A 19 16.84 7.73 24.17
CA ARG A 19 16.24 6.39 24.18
C ARG A 19 14.75 6.59 23.88
N SER A 20 14.34 6.19 22.69
CA SER A 20 12.93 6.13 22.31
C SER A 20 12.20 5.07 23.14
N PHE A 21 11.16 5.47 23.85
CA PHE A 21 10.09 4.58 24.30
C PHE A 21 8.77 5.22 23.87
N SER A 22 8.28 4.82 22.69
CA SER A 22 6.87 4.92 22.30
C SER A 22 6.59 3.91 21.18
N TRP A 23 5.33 3.48 21.11
CA TRP A 23 4.81 2.19 20.68
C TRP A 23 4.89 1.90 19.17
N ALA A 24 6.10 1.80 18.62
CA ALA A 24 6.32 1.29 17.27
C ALA A 24 7.67 0.56 17.22
N LEU A 25 7.69 -0.71 17.65
CA LEU A 25 8.72 -1.72 17.34
C LEU A 25 8.33 -3.04 18.04
N PHE A 26 7.72 -3.94 17.28
CA PHE A 26 8.21 -5.32 17.34
C PHE A 26 8.71 -5.65 15.95
N GLN A 27 9.88 -6.28 15.91
CA GLN A 27 10.57 -6.84 14.76
C GLN A 27 11.58 -5.94 14.02
N ARG A 28 12.83 -6.04 14.46
CA ARG A 28 13.97 -6.41 13.60
C ARG A 28 14.98 -7.25 14.39
N GLY A 29 15.47 -8.34 13.78
CA GLY A 29 16.57 -9.16 14.31
C GLY A 29 16.87 -10.47 13.56
N ILE A 30 17.22 -10.35 12.27
CA ILE A 30 18.23 -11.06 11.46
C ILE A 30 18.97 -12.27 12.11
N MET A 31 19.01 -13.44 11.45
CA MET A 31 20.23 -13.97 10.77
C MET A 31 20.00 -15.25 9.90
N THR A 32 20.71 -15.25 8.78
CA THR A 32 20.93 -16.23 7.70
C THR A 32 21.16 -17.71 8.06
N ARG A 33 20.69 -18.62 7.19
CA ARG A 33 21.48 -19.78 6.71
C ARG A 33 21.09 -20.22 5.29
N ILE A 34 22.14 -20.33 4.48
CA ILE A 34 22.26 -20.93 3.14
C ILE A 34 21.94 -22.43 3.24
N PHE A 35 21.18 -23.00 2.30
CA PHE A 35 21.46 -24.33 1.73
C PHE A 35 20.84 -24.50 0.34
N SER A 36 21.56 -25.31 -0.42
CA SER A 36 21.58 -25.61 -1.86
C SER A 36 20.35 -26.35 -2.44
N SER A 37 20.10 -26.07 -3.72
CA SER A 37 19.31 -26.85 -4.71
C SER A 37 19.96 -28.22 -5.03
N PRO A 38 19.43 -29.09 -5.93
CA PRO A 38 18.06 -29.49 -6.29
C PRO A 38 17.86 -31.04 -6.27
N GLY A 39 16.61 -31.51 -6.33
CA GLY A 39 16.26 -32.82 -6.89
C GLY A 39 14.94 -32.65 -7.65
N GLY A 40 14.84 -32.85 -8.97
CA GLY A 40 15.06 -34.10 -9.71
C GLY A 40 13.79 -34.95 -9.53
N LEU A 41 12.85 -35.04 -10.48
CA LEU A 41 12.85 -35.70 -11.81
C LEU A 41 11.35 -35.77 -12.25
N PRO A 42 10.96 -36.41 -13.37
CA PRO A 42 11.31 -36.12 -14.76
C PRO A 42 10.06 -35.92 -15.64
N SER A 43 10.33 -35.49 -16.88
CA SER A 43 9.41 -35.53 -18.00
C SER A 43 9.02 -36.96 -18.39
N GLU A 44 7.81 -37.16 -18.90
CA GLU A 44 7.56 -38.13 -19.97
C GLU A 44 6.29 -37.78 -20.77
N ARG A 45 6.49 -37.60 -22.08
CA ARG A 45 5.56 -37.78 -23.21
C ARG A 45 6.16 -38.98 -24.01
N PRO A 46 5.56 -39.61 -25.04
CA PRO A 46 4.28 -39.43 -25.77
C PRO A 46 3.67 -40.85 -26.11
N PRO A 47 3.15 -41.26 -27.30
CA PRO A 47 2.64 -40.59 -28.53
C PRO A 47 1.35 -41.17 -29.19
N SER A 48 1.03 -40.58 -30.36
CA SER A 48 0.32 -41.15 -31.55
C SER A 48 -1.20 -40.92 -31.60
N SER A 49 -1.87 -40.73 -32.74
CA SER A 49 -1.53 -41.00 -34.14
C SER A 49 -2.38 -40.20 -35.15
N ASN A 50 -1.80 -40.06 -36.34
CA ASN A 50 -2.32 -39.76 -37.69
C ASN A 50 -3.83 -39.79 -37.99
N ARG A 51 -4.29 -38.83 -38.82
CA ARG A 51 -5.03 -39.16 -40.06
C ARG A 51 -4.87 -38.12 -41.17
N VAL A 52 -5.11 -38.60 -42.38
CA VAL A 52 -4.56 -38.26 -43.69
C VAL A 52 -5.40 -37.27 -44.50
N ARG A 53 -4.71 -36.60 -45.43
CA ARG A 53 -5.08 -35.72 -46.56
C ARG A 53 -6.36 -36.05 -47.35
N GLN A 54 -6.97 -35.02 -47.96
CA GLN A 54 -7.13 -34.93 -49.43
C GLN A 54 -7.39 -33.47 -49.91
N PRO A 55 -7.04 -33.10 -51.16
CA PRO A 55 -7.04 -31.72 -51.66
C PRO A 55 -8.20 -31.42 -52.63
N LEU A 56 -8.63 -30.17 -52.71
CA LEU A 56 -9.46 -29.66 -53.80
C LEU A 56 -8.77 -28.45 -54.45
N ARG A 57 -8.37 -28.66 -55.72
CA ARG A 57 -7.94 -27.60 -56.63
C ARG A 57 -9.18 -26.82 -57.07
N ALA A 58 -9.12 -25.49 -56.97
CA ALA A 58 -9.94 -24.61 -57.79
C ALA A 58 -9.01 -23.56 -58.43
N VAL A 59 -8.95 -23.60 -59.75
CA VAL A 59 -8.28 -22.63 -60.60
C VAL A 59 -9.19 -21.41 -60.70
N ILE A 60 -8.72 -20.24 -60.28
CA ILE A 60 -9.34 -18.96 -60.64
C ILE A 60 -8.23 -18.06 -61.19
N ALA A 61 -8.29 -17.83 -62.50
CA ALA A 61 -7.52 -16.80 -63.18
C ALA A 61 -8.09 -15.43 -62.79
N GLY A 62 -7.23 -14.55 -62.27
CA GLY A 62 -7.59 -13.19 -61.88
C GLY A 62 -6.40 -12.24 -62.05
N ASN A 63 -6.64 -11.15 -62.77
CA ASN A 63 -5.67 -10.15 -63.24
C ASN A 63 -4.76 -9.59 -62.12
N PHE A 64 -3.45 -9.57 -62.39
CA PHE A 64 -2.36 -9.33 -61.42
C PHE A 64 -1.84 -7.88 -61.36
N GLU A 65 -2.70 -6.87 -61.59
CA GLU A 65 -2.27 -5.45 -61.61
C GLU A 65 -2.70 -4.58 -60.40
N PRO A 66 -3.77 -4.84 -59.62
CA PRO A 66 -4.08 -3.99 -58.46
C PRO A 66 -3.30 -4.38 -57.19
N MET A 67 -2.69 -5.58 -57.14
CA MET A 67 -2.05 -6.10 -55.92
C MET A 67 -0.73 -5.43 -55.58
N LYS A 68 0.00 -4.86 -56.54
CA LYS A 68 1.26 -4.13 -56.25
C LYS A 68 1.04 -2.80 -55.52
N LYS A 69 -0.08 -2.11 -55.79
CA LYS A 69 -0.42 -0.85 -55.09
C LYS A 69 -0.96 -1.09 -53.68
N ILE A 70 -1.70 -2.18 -53.47
CA ILE A 70 -2.19 -2.58 -52.14
C ILE A 70 -1.04 -3.06 -51.24
N LEU A 71 -0.06 -3.77 -51.80
CA LEU A 71 1.11 -4.26 -51.04
C LEU A 71 2.01 -3.10 -50.55
N PHE A 72 2.14 -2.01 -51.33
CA PHE A 72 2.92 -0.84 -50.95
C PHE A 72 2.25 0.01 -49.84
N VAL A 73 0.92 0.09 -49.81
CA VAL A 73 0.16 0.76 -48.74
C VAL A 73 0.24 -0.04 -47.43
N ILE A 74 0.21 -1.37 -47.51
CA ILE A 74 0.37 -2.23 -46.33
C ILE A 74 1.79 -2.15 -45.76
N LEU A 75 2.84 -2.07 -46.60
CA LEU A 75 4.22 -1.87 -46.14
C LEU A 75 4.45 -0.49 -45.49
N PHE A 76 3.77 0.56 -45.98
CA PHE A 76 3.85 1.89 -45.36
C PHE A 76 3.13 1.96 -44.00
N PHE A 77 2.03 1.22 -43.82
CA PHE A 77 1.35 1.10 -42.52
C PHE A 77 2.12 0.22 -41.51
N LEU A 78 2.90 -0.76 -41.98
CA LEU A 78 3.75 -1.60 -41.12
C LEU A 78 5.05 -0.93 -40.69
N SER A 79 5.43 0.19 -41.31
CA SER A 79 6.66 0.94 -41.00
C SER A 79 6.44 2.11 -40.03
N GLY A 80 5.19 2.36 -39.60
CA GLY A 80 4.80 3.54 -38.84
C GLY A 80 4.02 3.23 -37.57
N CYS A 81 4.61 2.48 -36.63
CA CYS A 81 4.33 2.55 -35.18
C CYS A 81 5.24 1.57 -34.43
N SER A 82 6.55 1.78 -34.52
CA SER A 82 7.42 1.41 -33.40
C SER A 82 7.33 2.54 -32.38
N MET A 83 6.16 2.73 -31.76
CA MET A 83 6.16 3.38 -30.46
C MET A 83 7.09 2.52 -29.61
N PRO A 84 8.16 3.05 -29.00
CA PRO A 84 8.77 2.31 -27.92
C PRO A 84 7.64 2.10 -26.92
N VAL A 85 7.15 0.87 -26.82
CA VAL A 85 6.57 0.39 -25.58
C VAL A 85 7.72 0.56 -24.62
N GLN A 86 7.81 1.73 -23.99
CA GLN A 86 8.65 1.92 -22.83
C GLN A 86 8.01 0.99 -21.83
N GLU A 87 8.52 -0.24 -21.80
CA GLU A 87 8.09 -1.22 -20.84
C GLU A 87 8.22 -0.52 -19.50
N ASN A 88 7.07 -0.24 -18.91
CA ASN A 88 6.94 0.47 -17.65
C ASN A 88 7.30 -0.50 -16.52
N ARG A 89 8.44 -1.19 -16.68
CA ARG A 89 8.98 -2.18 -15.77
C ARG A 89 9.78 -1.42 -14.73
N SER A 90 9.49 -1.70 -13.47
CA SER A 90 10.21 -1.13 -12.33
C SER A 90 11.68 -1.54 -12.38
N TRP A 91 12.57 -0.63 -11.96
CA TRP A 91 14.00 -0.98 -11.81
C TRP A 91 14.26 -1.46 -10.39
N THR A 92 15.09 -2.49 -10.25
CA THR A 92 15.44 -3.06 -8.95
C THR A 92 16.71 -2.39 -8.43
N PRO A 93 16.76 -1.99 -7.15
CA PRO A 93 17.98 -1.47 -6.55
C PRO A 93 19.05 -2.57 -6.46
N PHE A 94 20.31 -2.18 -6.62
CA PHE A 94 21.47 -3.04 -6.33
C PHE A 94 22.57 -2.21 -5.67
N TRP A 95 23.46 -2.87 -4.94
CA TRP A 95 24.49 -2.21 -4.14
C TRP A 95 25.89 -2.43 -4.72
N ASN A 96 26.79 -1.48 -4.50
CA ASN A 96 28.23 -1.68 -4.73
C ASN A 96 28.82 -2.69 -3.72
N GLU A 97 30.09 -3.06 -3.90
CA GLU A 97 30.74 -4.15 -3.15
C GLU A 97 30.72 -3.95 -1.62
N ASP A 98 30.85 -2.71 -1.14
CA ASP A 98 30.82 -2.38 0.29
C ASP A 98 29.41 -2.07 0.83
N SER A 99 28.38 -2.20 0.00
CA SER A 99 26.97 -1.94 0.33
C SER A 99 26.64 -0.51 0.79
N THR A 100 27.49 0.48 0.50
CA THR A 100 27.27 1.88 0.90
C THR A 100 26.44 2.67 -0.11
N LEU A 101 26.54 2.32 -1.40
CA LEU A 101 25.90 3.04 -2.49
C LEU A 101 24.98 2.12 -3.30
N MET A 102 23.80 2.63 -3.58
CA MET A 102 22.73 2.02 -4.37
C MET A 102 22.76 2.56 -5.81
N GLY A 103 22.61 1.64 -6.75
CA GLY A 103 22.29 1.87 -8.16
C GLY A 103 20.98 1.17 -8.54
N PHE A 104 20.59 1.24 -9.80
CA PHE A 104 19.38 0.62 -10.31
C PHE A 104 19.63 -0.14 -11.61
N LYS A 105 19.04 -1.34 -11.71
CA LYS A 105 19.09 -2.19 -12.90
C LYS A 105 17.67 -2.55 -13.36
N ASP A 106 17.51 -2.82 -14.64
CA ASP A 106 16.22 -3.27 -15.18
C ASP A 106 16.01 -4.79 -15.02
N SER A 107 14.88 -5.29 -15.51
CA SER A 107 14.53 -6.72 -15.45
C SER A 107 15.45 -7.65 -16.25
N GLU A 108 16.28 -7.10 -17.14
CA GLU A 108 17.29 -7.83 -17.91
C GLU A 108 18.68 -7.70 -17.27
N ASP A 109 18.73 -7.27 -16.01
CA ASP A 109 19.96 -7.00 -15.24
C ASP A 109 20.88 -5.93 -15.85
N ARG A 110 20.39 -5.12 -16.80
CA ARG A 110 21.16 -4.02 -17.36
C ARG A 110 21.20 -2.87 -16.37
N ILE A 111 22.40 -2.41 -16.04
CA ILE A 111 22.60 -1.24 -15.18
C ILE A 111 22.02 -0.01 -15.87
N ARG A 112 21.02 0.61 -15.25
CA ARG A 112 20.41 1.88 -15.68
C ARG A 112 21.03 3.06 -14.96
N ILE A 113 21.36 2.86 -13.69
CA ILE A 113 22.04 3.83 -12.82
C ILE A 113 23.13 3.06 -12.07
N ALA A 114 24.39 3.42 -12.26
CA ALA A 114 25.49 2.87 -11.46
C ALA A 114 25.35 3.28 -9.98
N PRO A 115 25.92 2.52 -9.02
CA PRO A 115 25.87 2.88 -7.61
C PRO A 115 26.32 4.30 -7.34
N ARG A 116 25.42 5.10 -6.75
CA ARG A 116 25.62 6.55 -6.55
C ARG A 116 24.94 7.10 -5.30
N TYR A 117 23.83 6.50 -4.88
CA TYR A 117 22.98 7.06 -3.82
C TYR A 117 23.12 6.28 -2.53
N ALA A 118 23.20 6.97 -1.39
CA ALA A 118 23.23 6.34 -0.08
C ALA A 118 21.87 5.69 0.26
N HIS A 119 21.86 4.82 1.28
CA HIS A 119 20.63 4.22 1.80
C HIS A 119 19.73 5.30 2.43
N PHE A 120 18.63 5.62 1.74
CA PHE A 120 17.68 6.66 2.15
C PHE A 120 16.25 6.39 1.67
N SER A 121 16.10 5.94 0.43
CA SER A 121 14.80 5.53 -0.11
C SER A 121 14.27 4.27 0.59
N THR A 122 12.99 4.28 0.96
CA THR A 122 12.26 3.11 1.44
C THR A 122 11.61 2.31 0.30
N ALA A 123 11.56 2.87 -0.91
CA ALA A 123 11.00 2.21 -2.09
C ALA A 123 11.78 0.95 -2.47
N ARG A 124 11.08 -0.17 -2.62
CA ARG A 124 11.63 -1.49 -2.98
C ARG A 124 12.03 -1.55 -4.46
N THR A 125 11.36 -0.76 -5.30
CA THR A 125 11.67 -0.63 -6.72
C THR A 125 11.60 0.82 -7.18
N PHE A 126 12.26 1.16 -8.29
CA PHE A 126 12.15 2.47 -8.92
C PHE A 126 11.07 2.42 -10.00
N GLU A 127 9.87 2.85 -9.64
CA GLU A 127 8.72 2.90 -10.55
C GLU A 127 8.76 4.12 -11.46
N LYS A 128 8.67 5.33 -10.89
CA LYS A 128 8.53 6.60 -11.64
C LYS A 128 9.38 7.74 -11.10
N ILE A 129 9.23 8.05 -9.81
CA ILE A 129 9.96 9.07 -9.06
C ILE A 129 10.21 8.55 -7.64
N LEU A 130 11.37 8.82 -7.05
CA LEU A 130 11.67 8.44 -5.66
C LEU A 130 12.67 9.40 -5.01
N ALA A 131 12.73 9.40 -3.68
CA ALA A 131 13.69 10.21 -2.93
C ALA A 131 15.07 9.54 -2.92
N VAL A 132 16.12 10.30 -3.21
CA VAL A 132 17.52 9.85 -3.17
C VAL A 132 18.35 10.76 -2.28
N MET A 133 19.44 10.21 -1.76
CA MET A 133 20.45 10.94 -0.99
C MET A 133 21.81 10.73 -1.65
N GLU A 134 22.50 11.81 -1.95
CA GLU A 134 23.83 11.79 -2.57
C GLU A 134 24.84 12.45 -1.62
N GLN A 135 26.03 11.85 -1.48
CA GLN A 135 27.11 12.47 -0.72
C GLN A 135 27.78 13.56 -1.57
N LYS A 136 27.81 14.80 -1.06
CA LYS A 136 28.47 15.95 -1.71
C LYS A 136 29.18 16.82 -0.71
N ASN A 137 30.42 17.20 -1.04
CA ASN A 137 31.21 18.16 -0.26
C ASN A 137 31.32 17.84 1.24
N GLY A 138 31.40 16.55 1.60
CA GLY A 138 31.46 16.10 2.99
C GLY A 138 30.12 16.06 3.73
N GLY A 139 29.00 16.37 3.06
CA GLY A 139 27.64 16.24 3.60
C GLY A 139 26.73 15.39 2.70
N PHE A 140 25.45 15.31 3.08
CA PHE A 140 24.41 14.62 2.31
C PHE A 140 23.40 15.60 1.73
N GLU A 141 23.09 15.45 0.45
CA GLU A 141 22.04 16.21 -0.23
C GLU A 141 20.89 15.27 -0.59
N THR A 142 19.69 15.59 -0.12
CA THR A 142 18.46 14.86 -0.47
C THR A 142 17.75 15.52 -1.64
N SER A 143 17.13 14.71 -2.52
CA SER A 143 16.36 15.20 -3.67
C SER A 143 15.42 14.11 -4.18
N TYR A 144 14.57 14.44 -5.14
CA TYR A 144 13.81 13.45 -5.90
C TYR A 144 14.49 13.16 -7.24
N LEU A 145 14.51 11.88 -7.62
CA LEU A 145 15.02 11.39 -8.89
C LEU A 145 13.87 10.78 -9.69
N THR A 146 13.71 11.24 -10.93
CA THR A 146 12.77 10.66 -11.91
C THR A 146 13.47 9.60 -12.77
N LYS A 147 12.70 8.70 -13.38
CA LYS A 147 13.23 7.70 -14.32
C LYS A 147 13.96 8.27 -15.53
N SER A 148 13.69 9.51 -15.92
CA SER A 148 14.42 10.20 -17.00
C SER A 148 15.79 10.71 -16.57
N GLY A 149 16.15 10.57 -15.28
CA GLY A 149 17.39 11.08 -14.70
C GLY A 149 17.29 12.53 -14.22
N LYS A 150 16.12 13.18 -14.35
CA LYS A 150 15.90 14.53 -13.82
C LYS A 150 15.88 14.50 -12.30
N VAL A 151 16.70 15.34 -11.69
CA VAL A 151 16.78 15.57 -10.24
C VAL A 151 16.02 16.85 -9.90
N VAL A 152 15.07 16.77 -8.97
CA VAL A 152 14.21 17.89 -8.54
C VAL A 152 14.13 17.98 -7.02
N GLY A 153 13.65 19.11 -6.50
CA GLY A 153 13.37 19.27 -5.06
C GLY A 153 14.59 19.09 -4.15
N ARG A 154 15.77 19.55 -4.55
CA ARG A 154 16.99 19.51 -3.70
C ARG A 154 16.71 20.13 -2.33
N GLY A 155 16.92 19.37 -1.27
CA GLY A 155 16.61 19.74 0.11
C GLY A 155 15.12 19.76 0.48
N ASN A 156 14.21 19.72 -0.49
CA ASN A 156 12.76 19.84 -0.29
C ASN A 156 12.05 18.47 -0.24
N VAL A 157 12.75 17.43 0.20
CA VAL A 157 12.15 16.11 0.39
C VAL A 157 11.15 16.16 1.54
N TYR A 158 9.95 15.65 1.28
CA TYR A 158 8.92 15.43 2.28
C TYR A 158 9.35 14.28 3.19
N MET A 159 9.63 14.60 4.45
CA MET A 159 10.03 13.63 5.47
C MET A 159 8.83 13.24 6.33
N ILE A 160 8.69 11.95 6.59
CA ILE A 160 7.69 11.34 7.47
C ILE A 160 8.46 10.56 8.53
N ASP A 161 8.38 11.02 9.77
CA ASP A 161 9.18 10.48 10.88
C ASP A 161 10.68 10.44 10.50
N ASN A 162 11.22 9.24 10.28
CA ASN A 162 12.64 9.03 9.99
C ASN A 162 12.94 8.72 8.51
N GLY A 163 11.97 8.81 7.60
CA GLY A 163 12.13 8.44 6.19
C GLY A 163 11.48 9.41 5.19
N PRO A 164 11.82 9.32 3.90
CA PRO A 164 11.16 10.10 2.86
C PRO A 164 9.76 9.54 2.52
N ASP A 165 8.92 10.39 1.93
CA ASP A 165 7.62 10.00 1.38
C ASP A 165 7.74 8.89 0.31
N CYS A 166 6.67 8.10 0.18
CA CYS A 166 6.53 7.08 -0.83
C CYS A 166 5.74 7.59 -2.04
N GLU A 167 6.18 7.22 -3.24
CA GLU A 167 5.45 7.53 -4.48
C GLU A 167 4.07 6.84 -4.51
N SER A 168 3.07 7.56 -5.01
CA SER A 168 1.69 7.10 -5.13
C SER A 168 1.06 7.59 -6.44
N GLU A 169 0.58 6.65 -7.27
CA GLU A 169 -0.12 6.90 -8.55
C GLU A 169 0.68 7.74 -9.59
N GLY A 170 1.99 7.84 -9.43
CA GLY A 170 2.91 8.65 -10.21
C GLY A 170 3.20 10.01 -9.62
N PHE A 171 2.86 10.24 -8.36
CA PHE A 171 3.06 11.50 -7.66
C PHE A 171 3.78 11.30 -6.33
N ILE A 172 4.49 12.33 -5.87
CA ILE A 172 5.18 12.30 -4.58
C ILE A 172 5.12 13.69 -3.94
N ARG A 173 4.84 13.77 -2.64
CA ARG A 173 4.77 15.05 -1.94
C ARG A 173 6.17 15.63 -1.81
N PHE A 174 6.28 16.94 -1.74
CA PHE A 174 7.50 17.66 -1.38
C PHE A 174 7.19 18.73 -0.35
N ARG A 175 8.17 19.15 0.43
CA ARG A 175 8.00 20.24 1.41
C ARG A 175 9.02 21.32 1.13
N ASP A 176 8.52 22.52 0.81
CA ASP A 176 9.38 23.69 0.64
C ASP A 176 9.97 24.06 2.00
N ARG A 177 11.30 24.00 2.12
CA ARG A 177 11.99 24.30 3.39
C ARG A 177 11.91 25.77 3.81
N THR A 178 11.68 26.68 2.86
CA THR A 178 11.61 28.12 3.12
C THR A 178 10.26 28.50 3.71
N THR A 179 9.17 27.99 3.11
CA THR A 179 7.80 28.31 3.54
C THR A 179 7.26 27.29 4.54
N GLY A 180 7.86 26.11 4.61
CA GLY A 180 7.36 24.96 5.37
C GLY A 180 6.13 24.31 4.75
N LYS A 181 5.67 24.72 3.56
CA LYS A 181 4.44 24.24 2.92
C LYS A 181 4.68 23.00 2.07
N ALA A 182 3.65 22.17 1.94
CA ALA A 182 3.61 20.95 1.16
C ALA A 182 3.06 21.20 -0.25
N GLY A 183 3.67 20.55 -1.23
CA GLY A 183 3.22 20.48 -2.62
C GLY A 183 3.37 19.05 -3.17
N LEU A 184 3.08 18.88 -4.46
CA LEU A 184 3.10 17.58 -5.15
C LEU A 184 3.92 17.65 -6.44
N TYR A 185 4.86 16.73 -6.62
CA TYR A 185 5.52 16.49 -7.90
C TYR A 185 4.82 15.36 -8.68
N ASP A 186 4.77 15.48 -10.01
CA ASP A 186 4.41 14.39 -10.92
C ASP A 186 5.60 13.45 -11.21
N SER A 187 5.33 12.40 -12.00
CA SER A 187 6.33 11.38 -12.40
C SER A 187 7.52 11.93 -13.20
N GLN A 188 7.39 13.12 -13.78
CA GLN A 188 8.42 13.83 -14.52
C GLN A 188 9.08 14.93 -13.67
N GLY A 189 8.75 15.00 -12.38
CA GLY A 189 9.26 16.01 -11.44
C GLY A 189 8.79 17.42 -11.78
N ASN A 190 7.64 17.58 -12.43
CA ASN A 190 6.98 18.87 -12.55
C ASN A 190 6.09 19.10 -11.32
N VAL A 191 5.90 20.35 -10.94
CA VAL A 191 5.00 20.72 -9.84
C VAL A 191 3.56 20.52 -10.32
N ALA A 192 2.90 19.48 -9.81
CA ALA A 192 1.48 19.18 -10.06
C ALA A 192 0.58 19.99 -9.12
N ILE A 193 0.99 20.14 -7.86
CA ILE A 193 0.35 21.01 -6.87
C ILE A 193 1.46 21.88 -6.26
N PRO A 194 1.34 23.22 -6.28
CA PRO A 194 2.33 24.11 -5.69
C PRO A 194 2.41 23.96 -4.16
N ALA A 195 3.54 24.37 -3.58
CA ALA A 195 3.75 24.30 -2.14
C ALA A 195 3.00 25.42 -1.39
N GLU A 196 1.68 25.29 -1.30
CA GLU A 196 0.78 26.30 -0.71
C GLU A 196 -0.05 25.75 0.47
N TYR A 197 0.03 24.45 0.72
CA TYR A 197 -0.74 23.74 1.73
C TYR A 197 0.12 23.45 2.96
N ASP A 198 -0.49 23.38 4.14
CA ASP A 198 0.21 22.98 5.36
C ASP A 198 0.59 21.50 5.31
N ASP A 199 -0.32 20.69 4.82
CA ASP A 199 -0.12 19.25 4.61
C ASP A 199 -0.97 18.72 3.45
N LEU A 200 -0.57 17.58 2.89
CA LEU A 200 -1.24 16.85 1.83
C LEU A 200 -1.23 15.35 2.16
N THR A 201 -2.31 14.63 1.88
CA THR A 201 -2.27 13.16 1.83
C THR A 201 -1.51 12.66 0.59
N ASN A 202 -1.12 11.39 0.55
CA ASN A 202 -0.75 10.76 -0.72
C ASN A 202 -1.93 10.78 -1.70
N VAL A 203 -1.63 10.70 -3.00
CA VAL A 203 -2.65 10.62 -4.05
C VAL A 203 -3.40 9.29 -3.95
N ARG A 204 -4.73 9.36 -3.99
CA ARG A 204 -5.62 8.19 -4.02
C ARG A 204 -6.73 8.44 -5.02
N ASN A 205 -6.81 7.64 -6.07
CA ASN A 205 -7.73 7.81 -7.19
C ASN A 205 -7.65 9.21 -7.82
N GLY A 206 -6.43 9.77 -7.97
CA GLY A 206 -6.21 11.12 -8.49
C GLY A 206 -6.67 12.26 -7.56
N LEU A 207 -7.00 11.97 -6.30
CA LEU A 207 -7.47 12.92 -5.30
C LEU A 207 -6.45 13.06 -4.16
N VAL A 208 -6.40 14.25 -3.57
CA VAL A 208 -5.56 14.60 -2.43
C VAL A 208 -6.41 15.40 -1.45
N ALA A 209 -6.43 14.99 -0.18
CA ALA A 209 -6.94 15.85 0.88
C ALA A 209 -5.82 16.80 1.30
N ALA A 210 -6.11 18.09 1.33
CA ALA A 210 -5.17 19.15 1.59
C ALA A 210 -5.59 19.97 2.81
N LEU A 211 -4.64 20.23 3.70
CA LEU A 211 -4.83 21.08 4.87
C LEU A 211 -4.35 22.49 4.56
N LYS A 212 -5.20 23.50 4.76
CA LYS A 212 -4.87 24.90 4.46
C LYS A 212 -5.21 25.82 5.63
N GLY A 213 -4.24 26.67 5.99
CA GLY A 213 -4.38 27.66 7.06
C GLY A 213 -4.24 27.07 8.47
N ALA A 214 -3.51 25.96 8.61
CA ALA A 214 -3.23 25.36 9.91
C ALA A 214 -1.91 25.89 10.50
N GLU A 215 -1.79 25.77 11.82
CA GLU A 215 -0.57 26.12 12.57
C GLU A 215 0.06 24.88 13.17
N LYS A 216 1.38 24.88 13.31
CA LYS A 216 2.08 23.86 14.10
C LYS A 216 1.88 24.14 15.59
N LYS A 217 1.41 23.15 16.34
CA LYS A 217 1.44 23.12 17.81
C LYS A 217 2.44 22.07 18.25
N TYR A 218 3.55 22.55 18.79
CA TYR A 218 4.62 21.71 19.31
C TYR A 218 4.22 21.15 20.67
N TRP A 219 4.51 19.87 20.89
CA TRP A 219 4.10 19.18 22.11
C TRP A 219 4.95 19.57 23.32
N ASP A 220 6.20 19.98 23.10
CA ASP A 220 7.19 20.25 24.16
C ASP A 220 7.39 21.74 24.49
N GLY A 221 6.38 22.58 24.22
CA GLY A 221 6.27 23.93 24.76
C GLY A 221 7.17 24.99 24.12
N ASP A 222 8.39 24.67 23.71
CA ASP A 222 9.28 25.54 22.92
C ASP A 222 10.30 24.68 22.14
N ASP A 223 10.50 25.03 20.88
CA ASP A 223 11.41 24.38 19.91
C ASP A 223 12.90 24.58 20.29
N ILE A 224 13.34 24.04 21.43
CA ILE A 224 14.68 24.32 21.99
C ILE A 224 15.61 23.08 21.91
N ARG A 225 15.12 21.88 21.58
CA ARG A 225 15.97 20.66 21.58
C ARG A 225 15.76 19.70 20.40
N GLY A 226 15.35 20.20 19.23
CA GLY A 226 15.59 19.51 17.96
C GLY A 226 14.77 18.25 17.64
N CYS A 227 13.87 17.79 18.51
CA CYS A 227 12.99 16.65 18.17
C CYS A 227 11.75 17.06 17.35
N GLY A 228 11.36 18.34 17.35
CA GLY A 228 10.39 18.88 16.38
C GLY A 228 9.02 18.21 16.34
N HIS A 229 8.56 17.56 17.41
CA HIS A 229 7.24 16.92 17.44
C HIS A 229 6.14 17.99 17.48
N TYR A 230 5.35 18.06 16.40
CA TYR A 230 4.20 18.96 16.30
C TYR A 230 2.98 18.24 15.74
N SER A 231 1.81 18.75 16.09
CA SER A 231 0.55 18.46 15.41
C SER A 231 0.05 19.72 14.72
N TRP A 232 -0.67 19.56 13.61
CA TRP A 232 -1.41 20.67 13.01
C TRP A 232 -2.62 21.02 13.89
N ALA A 233 -2.88 22.32 14.05
CA ALA A 233 -4.07 22.83 14.72
C ALA A 233 -4.74 23.91 13.88
N GLY A 234 -6.07 23.90 13.88
CA GLY A 234 -6.86 24.79 13.04
C GLY A 234 -6.74 24.46 11.56
N GLY A 235 -6.97 25.47 10.72
CA GLY A 235 -7.05 25.30 9.27
C GLY A 235 -8.35 24.63 8.81
N LYS A 236 -8.43 24.40 7.50
CA LYS A 236 -9.52 23.67 6.86
C LYS A 236 -8.95 22.60 5.96
N GLU A 237 -9.62 21.46 5.96
CA GLU A 237 -9.36 20.38 5.01
C GLU A 237 -10.21 20.59 3.76
N ILE A 238 -9.61 20.42 2.60
CA ILE A 238 -10.25 20.55 1.28
C ILE A 238 -9.83 19.37 0.40
N LEU A 239 -10.71 18.96 -0.52
CA LEU A 239 -10.38 17.92 -1.49
C LEU A 239 -9.93 18.58 -2.79
N VAL A 240 -8.76 18.21 -3.27
CA VAL A 240 -8.13 18.74 -4.49
C VAL A 240 -7.80 17.56 -5.41
N ASN A 241 -7.85 17.76 -6.72
CA ASN A 241 -7.31 16.77 -7.65
C ASN A 241 -5.81 16.98 -7.92
N THR A 242 -5.19 16.07 -8.66
CA THR A 242 -3.77 16.17 -9.06
C THR A 242 -3.43 17.29 -10.05
N HIS A 243 -4.41 18.10 -10.45
CA HIS A 243 -4.23 19.28 -11.31
C HIS A 243 -4.43 20.59 -10.52
N ASP A 244 -4.41 20.52 -9.18
CA ASP A 244 -4.63 21.65 -8.27
C ASP A 244 -6.01 22.31 -8.42
N HIS A 245 -7.03 21.55 -8.84
CA HIS A 245 -8.41 22.02 -8.81
C HIS A 245 -9.08 21.58 -7.51
N ILE A 246 -9.58 22.55 -6.75
CA ILE A 246 -10.40 22.32 -5.57
C ILE A 246 -11.74 21.72 -6.03
N LEU A 247 -12.09 20.56 -5.45
CA LEU A 247 -13.34 19.84 -5.73
C LEU A 247 -14.36 20.04 -4.61
N ILE A 248 -13.93 19.98 -3.35
CA ILE A 248 -14.80 20.06 -2.17
C ILE A 248 -14.17 20.97 -1.12
N ASP A 249 -14.93 21.95 -0.63
CA ASP A 249 -14.52 22.91 0.40
C ASP A 249 -15.73 23.33 1.24
N PRO A 250 -15.82 22.96 2.53
CA PRO A 250 -14.86 22.15 3.30
C PRO A 250 -15.01 20.64 3.05
N PHE A 251 -13.91 19.89 3.19
CA PHE A 251 -13.86 18.44 3.15
C PHE A 251 -13.26 17.89 4.44
N ASN A 252 -14.10 17.56 5.42
CA ASN A 252 -13.65 16.91 6.65
C ASN A 252 -13.19 15.49 6.33
N LEU A 253 -11.87 15.29 6.23
CA LEU A 253 -11.26 14.02 5.89
C LEU A 253 -11.65 12.98 6.94
N ASP A 254 -12.12 11.84 6.45
CA ASP A 254 -12.41 10.69 7.28
C ASP A 254 -11.61 9.50 6.73
N PRO A 255 -10.76 8.86 7.54
CA PRO A 255 -9.91 7.77 7.08
C PRO A 255 -10.71 6.57 6.59
N HIS A 256 -12.00 6.45 6.92
CA HIS A 256 -12.86 5.34 6.47
C HIS A 256 -13.37 5.50 5.03
N LEU A 257 -13.09 6.61 4.35
CA LEU A 257 -13.59 6.84 2.99
C LEU A 257 -12.79 6.09 1.93
N ASP A 258 -13.50 5.34 1.09
CA ASP A 258 -12.95 4.71 -0.11
C ASP A 258 -12.91 5.71 -1.27
N PHE A 259 -11.74 6.29 -1.52
CA PHE A 259 -11.56 7.24 -2.61
C PHE A 259 -11.76 6.61 -4.00
N PHE A 260 -11.60 5.30 -4.14
CA PHE A 260 -11.77 4.55 -5.39
C PHE A 260 -13.24 4.25 -5.69
N SER A 261 -14.13 4.44 -4.71
CA SER A 261 -15.57 4.29 -4.87
C SER A 261 -16.29 5.56 -5.37
N LEU A 262 -15.54 6.64 -5.63
CA LEU A 262 -16.09 7.96 -5.95
C LEU A 262 -17.18 7.89 -7.02
N ARG A 263 -18.35 8.44 -6.69
CA ARG A 263 -19.43 8.74 -7.62
C ARG A 263 -19.73 10.23 -7.60
N ILE A 264 -19.94 10.80 -8.78
CA ILE A 264 -20.31 12.21 -8.94
C ILE A 264 -21.70 12.25 -9.58
N THR A 265 -22.65 12.90 -8.92
CA THR A 265 -24.06 12.96 -9.33
C THR A 265 -24.64 14.36 -9.17
N ASP A 266 -25.73 14.65 -9.89
CA ASP A 266 -26.42 15.95 -9.79
C ASP A 266 -27.38 16.03 -8.58
N HIS A 267 -27.59 14.92 -7.89
CA HIS A 267 -28.41 14.80 -6.67
C HIS A 267 -27.69 13.93 -5.63
N PRO A 268 -27.97 14.11 -4.32
CA PRO A 268 -27.37 13.26 -3.28
C PRO A 268 -27.75 11.79 -3.47
N LEU A 269 -26.79 10.88 -3.23
CA LEU A 269 -27.09 9.44 -3.20
C LEU A 269 -27.74 9.05 -1.86
N GLU A 270 -28.82 8.27 -1.95
CA GLU A 270 -29.52 7.67 -0.82
C GLU A 270 -28.96 6.27 -0.50
N ASP A 271 -27.72 6.21 -0.05
CA ASP A 271 -27.08 4.97 0.41
C ASP A 271 -26.53 5.19 1.84
N PRO A 272 -27.02 4.44 2.85
CA PRO A 272 -26.58 4.62 4.24
C PRO A 272 -25.09 4.31 4.42
N ASN A 273 -24.49 3.49 3.55
CA ASN A 273 -23.07 3.13 3.60
C ASN A 273 -22.18 4.16 2.89
N GLN A 274 -22.75 5.21 2.31
CA GLN A 274 -21.99 6.26 1.66
C GLN A 274 -21.93 7.54 2.51
N ARG A 275 -20.95 8.38 2.18
CA ARG A 275 -20.82 9.74 2.65
C ARG A 275 -20.75 10.66 1.45
N THR A 276 -21.66 11.62 1.41
CA THR A 276 -21.85 12.53 0.29
C THR A 276 -21.47 13.95 0.70
N PHE A 277 -20.79 14.64 -0.21
CA PHE A 277 -20.31 15.99 -0.05
C PHE A 277 -20.78 16.84 -1.23
N LEU A 278 -21.14 18.10 -0.99
CA LEU A 278 -21.43 19.04 -2.06
C LEU A 278 -20.09 19.61 -2.58
N GLY A 279 -19.83 19.44 -3.87
CA GLY A 279 -18.67 20.00 -4.54
C GLY A 279 -18.84 21.48 -4.83
N VAL A 280 -17.71 22.16 -5.08
CA VAL A 280 -17.70 23.60 -5.43
C VAL A 280 -18.37 23.89 -6.77
N ASP A 281 -18.56 22.87 -7.60
CA ASP A 281 -19.26 22.92 -8.88
C ASP A 281 -20.78 22.64 -8.76
N GLY A 282 -21.29 22.45 -7.53
CA GLY A 282 -22.70 22.18 -7.25
C GLY A 282 -23.12 20.72 -7.41
N ARG A 283 -22.21 19.80 -7.79
CA ARG A 283 -22.50 18.36 -7.87
C ARG A 283 -22.20 17.67 -6.55
N TYR A 284 -22.71 16.45 -6.39
CA TYR A 284 -22.54 15.64 -5.19
C TYR A 284 -21.47 14.58 -5.40
N TYR A 285 -20.47 14.57 -4.51
CA TYR A 285 -19.36 13.63 -4.48
C TYR A 285 -19.59 12.63 -3.37
N SER A 286 -19.81 11.37 -3.74
CA SER A 286 -20.14 10.30 -2.80
C SER A 286 -19.05 9.26 -2.75
N PHE A 287 -18.67 8.88 -1.52
CA PHE A 287 -17.68 7.84 -1.24
C PHE A 287 -18.31 6.79 -0.33
N LEU A 288 -17.97 5.53 -0.55
CA LEU A 288 -18.25 4.44 0.38
C LEU A 288 -17.48 4.66 1.69
N ASP A 289 -18.17 4.43 2.79
CA ASP A 289 -17.62 4.44 4.15
C ASP A 289 -17.38 2.99 4.58
N TYR A 290 -16.11 2.60 4.67
CA TYR A 290 -15.71 1.24 5.00
C TYR A 290 -16.25 0.76 6.33
N LYS A 291 -16.39 1.64 7.32
CA LYS A 291 -16.88 1.26 8.64
C LYS A 291 -18.37 0.96 8.58
N LYS A 292 -19.16 1.79 7.90
CA LYS A 292 -20.60 1.55 7.73
C LYS A 292 -20.87 0.32 6.88
N GLU A 293 -20.20 0.19 5.74
CA GLU A 293 -20.31 -0.96 4.86
C GLU A 293 -19.96 -2.27 5.58
N PHE A 294 -18.81 -2.30 6.27
CA PHE A 294 -18.40 -3.48 7.03
C PHE A 294 -19.41 -3.82 8.14
N SER A 295 -19.91 -2.81 8.86
CA SER A 295 -20.90 -3.01 9.92
C SER A 295 -22.21 -3.58 9.37
N SER A 296 -22.68 -3.06 8.22
CA SER A 296 -23.86 -3.60 7.52
C SER A 296 -23.62 -5.04 7.10
N TRP A 297 -22.50 -5.30 6.43
CA TRP A 297 -22.12 -6.63 5.94
C TRP A 297 -22.01 -7.66 7.08
N LEU A 298 -21.35 -7.31 8.18
CA LEU A 298 -21.15 -8.20 9.32
C LEU A 298 -22.48 -8.51 10.01
N ASN A 299 -23.34 -7.50 10.20
CA ASN A 299 -24.66 -7.68 10.77
C ASN A 299 -25.53 -8.60 9.90
N ASP A 300 -25.51 -8.40 8.58
CA ASP A 300 -26.26 -9.24 7.65
C ASP A 300 -25.74 -10.68 7.65
N LEU A 301 -24.42 -10.87 7.69
CA LEU A 301 -23.79 -12.18 7.78
C LEU A 301 -24.27 -12.95 9.03
N ILE A 302 -24.38 -12.27 10.17
CA ILE A 302 -24.80 -12.90 11.43
C ILE A 302 -26.32 -13.14 11.44
N ARG A 303 -27.13 -12.15 11.04
CA ARG A 303 -28.61 -12.21 11.03
C ARG A 303 -29.15 -13.27 10.08
N ASN A 304 -28.48 -13.51 8.95
CA ASN A 304 -28.85 -14.55 7.98
C ASN A 304 -28.44 -15.97 8.40
N GLY A 305 -28.07 -16.16 9.68
CA GLY A 305 -27.67 -17.45 10.22
C GLY A 305 -26.26 -17.82 9.77
N LEU A 306 -25.25 -17.23 10.40
CA LEU A 306 -23.83 -17.52 10.17
C LEU A 306 -23.58 -19.04 10.20
N SER A 307 -23.52 -19.61 9.00
CA SER A 307 -23.31 -21.04 8.77
C SER A 307 -21.83 -21.33 8.58
N ARG A 308 -21.44 -22.59 8.74
CA ARG A 308 -20.06 -23.02 8.51
C ARG A 308 -19.61 -22.71 7.08
N LYS A 309 -20.48 -22.94 6.11
CA LYS A 309 -20.25 -22.58 4.72
C LYS A 309 -20.06 -21.06 4.55
N ALA A 310 -20.92 -20.24 5.16
CA ALA A 310 -20.80 -18.79 5.09
C ALA A 310 -19.47 -18.31 5.70
N LEU A 311 -19.06 -18.85 6.85
CA LEU A 311 -17.80 -18.51 7.50
C LEU A 311 -16.58 -18.92 6.64
N LEU A 312 -16.64 -20.08 6.00
CA LEU A 312 -15.60 -20.53 5.04
C LEU A 312 -15.55 -19.63 3.80
N ASP A 313 -16.71 -19.29 3.24
CA ASP A 313 -16.81 -18.45 2.04
C ASP A 313 -16.25 -17.03 2.32
N CYS A 314 -16.37 -16.55 3.56
CA CYS A 314 -15.77 -15.30 4.03
C CYS A 314 -14.47 -15.47 4.83
N SER A 315 -13.79 -16.61 4.74
CA SER A 315 -12.43 -16.76 5.29
C SER A 315 -11.38 -16.59 4.22
N TYR A 316 -10.21 -16.10 4.62
CA TYR A 316 -9.02 -16.12 3.78
C TYR A 316 -8.58 -17.59 3.55
N GLY A 317 -7.57 -17.86 2.72
CA GLY A 317 -7.12 -19.25 2.49
C GLY A 317 -6.48 -19.91 3.73
N THR A 318 -5.96 -19.07 4.63
CA THR A 318 -5.27 -19.40 5.87
C THR A 318 -5.76 -18.46 6.96
N ILE A 319 -6.01 -18.98 8.16
CA ILE A 319 -6.34 -18.17 9.35
C ILE A 319 -5.11 -18.11 10.26
N TYR A 320 -4.75 -16.90 10.67
CA TYR A 320 -3.71 -16.64 11.65
C TYR A 320 -4.31 -16.51 13.04
N PHE A 321 -3.62 -17.07 14.04
CA PHE A 321 -4.10 -17.04 15.42
C PHE A 321 -2.93 -17.15 16.39
N TRP A 322 -3.15 -16.71 17.62
CA TRP A 322 -2.16 -16.84 18.69
C TRP A 322 -2.29 -18.20 19.37
N LYS A 323 -1.16 -18.90 19.55
CA LYS A 323 -1.09 -20.19 20.23
C LYS A 323 0.07 -20.20 21.22
N GLU A 324 -0.23 -20.31 22.51
CA GLU A 324 0.80 -20.46 23.54
C GLU A 324 1.43 -21.86 23.52
N PRO A 325 2.77 -22.00 23.72
CA PRO A 325 3.79 -20.95 23.86
C PRO A 325 4.39 -20.47 22.53
N ASP A 326 3.86 -20.96 21.40
CA ASP A 326 4.43 -20.81 20.05
C ASP A 326 4.31 -19.39 19.48
N GLY A 327 3.39 -18.57 19.99
CA GLY A 327 3.08 -17.23 19.49
C GLY A 327 2.12 -17.23 18.29
N TRP A 328 2.30 -16.29 17.35
CA TRP A 328 1.52 -16.24 16.12
C TRP A 328 1.80 -17.46 15.24
N THR A 329 0.74 -18.19 14.91
CA THR A 329 0.78 -19.33 13.99
C THR A 329 -0.38 -19.24 13.01
N SER A 330 -0.48 -20.21 12.10
CA SER A 330 -1.56 -20.24 11.11
C SER A 330 -1.92 -21.64 10.67
N GLU A 331 -3.15 -21.81 10.18
CA GLU A 331 -3.58 -23.07 9.56
C GLU A 331 -4.58 -22.82 8.43
N ARG A 332 -4.81 -23.85 7.59
CA ARG A 332 -5.77 -23.77 6.49
C ARG A 332 -7.17 -23.52 7.03
N SER A 333 -7.87 -22.53 6.47
CA SER A 333 -9.18 -22.09 6.98
C SER A 333 -10.23 -23.21 7.07
N PRO A 334 -10.31 -24.19 6.15
CA PRO A 334 -11.19 -25.34 6.32
C PRO A 334 -10.97 -26.09 7.64
N GLN A 335 -9.72 -26.28 8.05
CA GLN A 335 -9.37 -26.99 9.29
C GLN A 335 -9.67 -26.13 10.52
N PHE A 336 -9.30 -24.85 10.47
CA PHE A 336 -9.55 -23.89 11.56
C PHE A 336 -11.04 -23.72 11.83
N VAL A 337 -11.80 -23.45 10.77
CA VAL A 337 -13.24 -23.25 10.87
C VAL A 337 -13.91 -24.55 11.29
N GLU A 338 -13.46 -25.72 10.81
CA GLU A 338 -14.09 -26.99 11.20
C GLU A 338 -14.10 -27.15 12.72
N ARG A 339 -12.95 -26.90 13.35
CA ARG A 339 -12.72 -27.06 14.78
C ARG A 339 -13.38 -25.97 15.63
N ASN A 340 -13.41 -24.73 15.14
CA ASN A 340 -13.77 -23.56 15.96
C ASN A 340 -15.13 -22.93 15.60
N PHE A 341 -15.86 -23.45 14.62
CA PHE A 341 -17.08 -22.83 14.08
C PHE A 341 -18.10 -22.44 15.17
N GLU A 342 -18.45 -23.35 16.07
CA GLU A 342 -19.47 -23.10 17.09
C GLU A 342 -19.08 -21.97 18.03
N LEU A 343 -17.80 -21.93 18.39
CA LEU A 343 -17.24 -20.88 19.24
C LEU A 343 -17.24 -19.53 18.51
N ILE A 344 -16.71 -19.47 17.29
CA ILE A 344 -16.67 -18.24 16.48
C ILE A 344 -18.08 -17.72 16.23
N ARG A 345 -19.00 -18.60 15.86
CA ARG A 345 -20.42 -18.26 15.63
C ARG A 345 -21.04 -17.68 16.90
N GLY A 346 -20.83 -18.32 18.04
CA GLY A 346 -21.32 -17.83 19.33
C GLY A 346 -20.78 -16.44 19.65
N ARG A 347 -19.45 -16.24 19.52
CA ARG A 347 -18.80 -14.94 19.79
C ARG A 347 -19.30 -13.84 18.87
N LEU A 348 -19.29 -14.04 17.56
CA LEU A 348 -19.76 -13.03 16.63
C LEU A 348 -21.25 -12.72 16.82
N SER A 349 -22.06 -13.72 17.18
CA SER A 349 -23.49 -13.47 17.48
C SER A 349 -23.71 -12.61 18.73
N ASP A 350 -22.74 -12.54 19.64
CA ASP A 350 -22.86 -11.73 20.85
C ASP A 350 -22.94 -10.23 20.54
N ILE A 351 -22.43 -9.77 19.38
CA ILE A 351 -22.47 -8.35 18.98
C ILE A 351 -23.90 -7.86 18.70
N LEU A 352 -24.84 -8.77 18.40
CA LEU A 352 -26.25 -8.42 18.15
C LEU A 352 -27.08 -8.28 19.44
N ARG A 353 -26.49 -8.54 20.61
CA ARG A 353 -27.19 -8.40 21.90
C ARG A 353 -27.32 -6.93 22.28
N GLU A 354 -28.42 -6.56 22.94
CA GLU A 354 -28.74 -5.18 23.33
C GLU A 354 -27.63 -4.48 24.15
N LYS A 355 -26.84 -5.24 24.92
CA LYS A 355 -25.75 -4.75 25.78
C LYS A 355 -24.39 -5.32 25.39
N ALA A 356 -24.17 -5.59 24.11
CA ALA A 356 -22.88 -6.07 23.63
C ALA A 356 -21.80 -5.00 23.84
N ASP A 357 -20.70 -5.37 24.50
CA ASP A 357 -19.52 -4.52 24.65
C ASP A 357 -18.51 -4.90 23.57
N TYR A 358 -18.51 -4.17 22.47
CA TYR A 358 -17.61 -4.39 21.34
C TYR A 358 -17.34 -3.09 20.60
N PHE A 359 -16.26 -3.07 19.82
CA PHE A 359 -16.00 -2.00 18.86
C PHE A 359 -15.40 -2.55 17.58
N ILE A 360 -15.46 -1.73 16.53
CA ILE A 360 -14.85 -2.00 15.23
C ILE A 360 -13.79 -0.94 14.99
N SER A 361 -12.53 -1.37 14.78
CA SER A 361 -11.44 -0.53 14.29
C SER A 361 -11.11 -0.84 12.83
N MET A 362 -10.40 0.08 12.18
CA MET A 362 -9.91 -0.05 10.82
C MET A 362 -8.41 0.23 10.82
N ASP A 363 -7.64 -0.73 10.35
CA ASP A 363 -6.17 -0.69 10.39
C ASP A 363 -5.55 -1.19 9.07
N GLY A 364 -4.24 -1.05 8.95
CA GLY A 364 -3.46 -1.62 7.86
C GLY A 364 -3.09 -3.09 8.11
N LEU A 365 -2.88 -3.85 7.03
CA LEU A 365 -2.40 -5.23 7.15
C LEU A 365 -1.03 -5.28 7.83
N ASN A 366 -0.91 -6.05 8.92
CA ASN A 366 0.33 -6.13 9.69
C ASN A 366 1.44 -6.88 8.92
N PRO A 367 2.54 -6.21 8.53
CA PRO A 367 3.60 -6.82 7.71
C PRO A 367 4.42 -7.89 8.45
N PHE A 368 4.32 -7.97 9.78
CA PHE A 368 5.08 -8.91 10.62
C PHE A 368 4.33 -10.21 10.92
N ILE A 369 3.04 -10.25 10.58
CA ILE A 369 2.19 -11.44 10.72
C ILE A 369 1.90 -12.02 9.33
N PHE A 370 1.62 -11.15 8.35
CA PHE A 370 1.15 -11.52 7.03
C PHE A 370 2.26 -11.36 5.96
N GLU A 371 3.28 -12.22 6.04
CA GLU A 371 4.50 -12.15 5.21
C GLU A 371 4.42 -12.91 3.87
N GLY A 372 3.37 -13.73 3.68
CA GLY A 372 3.19 -14.54 2.47
C GLY A 372 3.10 -13.71 1.19
N SER A 373 3.59 -14.27 0.07
CA SER A 373 3.59 -13.62 -1.25
C SER A 373 2.18 -13.23 -1.73
N GLU A 374 1.15 -13.93 -1.26
CA GLU A 374 -0.26 -13.64 -1.51
C GLU A 374 -0.69 -12.28 -0.92
N PHE A 375 0.05 -11.73 0.04
CA PHE A 375 -0.23 -10.44 0.65
C PHE A 375 0.49 -9.27 -0.01
N ALA A 376 1.42 -9.53 -0.94
CA ALA A 376 2.22 -8.48 -1.60
C ALA A 376 1.33 -7.40 -2.25
N GLY A 377 0.16 -7.79 -2.75
CA GLY A 377 -0.83 -6.88 -3.34
C GLY A 377 -1.47 -5.88 -2.36
N TYR A 378 -1.35 -6.07 -1.04
CA TYR A 378 -1.92 -5.19 -0.02
C TYR A 378 -0.93 -4.14 0.53
N PHE A 379 0.33 -4.19 0.09
CA PHE A 379 1.36 -3.21 0.43
C PHE A 379 1.65 -2.29 -0.76
N ASN A 380 2.18 -1.10 -0.50
CA ASN A 380 2.74 -0.23 -1.54
C ASN A 380 4.21 -0.58 -1.83
N ASN A 381 4.82 0.13 -2.76
CA ASN A 381 6.20 -0.09 -3.16
C ASN A 381 7.22 0.20 -2.02
N CYS A 382 6.82 0.89 -0.95
CA CYS A 382 7.65 1.10 0.24
C CYS A 382 7.38 0.08 1.36
N GLY A 383 6.51 -0.90 1.12
CA GLY A 383 6.16 -1.93 2.11
C GLY A 383 5.15 -1.48 3.15
N GLU A 384 4.52 -0.32 2.97
CA GLU A 384 3.47 0.18 3.85
C GLU A 384 2.12 -0.46 3.47
N PRO A 385 1.27 -0.85 4.42
CA PRO A 385 -0.05 -1.36 4.10
C PRO A 385 -0.90 -0.29 3.43
N LYS A 386 -1.88 -0.72 2.63
CA LYS A 386 -2.81 0.17 1.90
C LYS A 386 -4.21 0.17 2.51
N PRO A 387 -4.42 0.61 3.78
CA PRO A 387 -5.74 0.58 4.41
C PRO A 387 -6.78 1.46 3.70
N TRP A 388 -6.32 2.42 2.89
CA TRP A 388 -7.17 3.26 2.05
C TRP A 388 -7.80 2.54 0.84
N ARG A 389 -7.44 1.27 0.61
CA ARG A 389 -7.99 0.44 -0.46
C ARG A 389 -8.34 -0.97 0.03
N TYR A 390 -7.51 -1.51 0.93
CA TYR A 390 -7.64 -2.84 1.49
C TYR A 390 -7.51 -2.78 3.02
N PRO A 391 -8.46 -2.13 3.72
CA PRO A 391 -8.44 -2.07 5.18
C PRO A 391 -8.59 -3.46 5.81
N VAL A 392 -7.95 -3.62 6.98
CA VAL A 392 -8.30 -4.66 7.94
C VAL A 392 -9.34 -4.09 8.89
N MET A 393 -10.51 -4.71 8.95
CA MET A 393 -11.57 -4.38 9.89
C MET A 393 -11.50 -5.32 11.08
N SER A 394 -11.19 -4.80 12.26
CA SER A 394 -11.03 -5.61 13.47
C SER A 394 -12.26 -5.47 14.35
N VAL A 395 -12.92 -6.59 14.63
CA VAL A 395 -14.02 -6.69 15.59
C VAL A 395 -13.42 -7.12 16.92
N VAL A 396 -13.47 -6.22 17.90
CA VAL A 396 -12.98 -6.49 19.26
C VAL A 396 -14.16 -6.60 20.19
N ILE A 397 -14.36 -7.78 20.77
CA ILE A 397 -15.46 -8.08 21.69
C ILE A 397 -14.89 -8.16 23.10
N ASN A 398 -15.31 -7.22 23.96
CA ASN A 398 -14.90 -7.15 25.35
C ASN A 398 -15.74 -8.12 26.19
N ARG A 399 -15.08 -8.85 27.08
CA ARG A 399 -15.71 -9.87 27.93
C ARG A 399 -15.23 -9.69 29.34
N ASN A 400 -16.18 -9.36 30.23
CA ASN A 400 -15.95 -9.29 31.66
C ASN A 400 -16.71 -10.43 32.33
N ARG A 401 -15.97 -11.39 32.90
CA ARG A 401 -16.53 -12.43 33.76
C ARG A 401 -15.72 -12.47 35.05
N GLU A 402 -16.41 -12.33 36.18
CA GLU A 402 -15.82 -12.49 37.52
C GLU A 402 -14.60 -11.59 37.78
N GLY A 403 -14.55 -10.39 37.17
CA GLY A 403 -13.44 -9.45 37.32
C GLY A 403 -12.27 -9.68 36.35
N HIS A 404 -12.35 -10.70 35.49
CA HIS A 404 -11.37 -10.92 34.43
C HIS A 404 -11.84 -10.27 33.12
N PHE A 405 -11.10 -9.24 32.70
CA PHE A 405 -11.27 -8.61 31.39
C PHE A 405 -10.52 -9.41 30.32
N ARG A 406 -11.22 -9.84 29.29
CA ARG A 406 -10.69 -10.56 28.13
C ARG A 406 -11.25 -9.94 26.84
N GLN A 407 -10.52 -10.09 25.75
CA GLN A 407 -10.95 -9.61 24.44
C GLN A 407 -10.85 -10.73 23.42
N ASP A 408 -11.91 -10.89 22.63
CA ASP A 408 -11.88 -11.69 21.42
C ASP A 408 -11.67 -10.73 20.23
N HIS A 409 -10.72 -11.06 19.35
CA HIS A 409 -10.36 -10.28 18.17
C HIS A 409 -10.65 -11.09 16.91
N PHE A 410 -11.39 -10.49 15.98
CA PHE A 410 -11.64 -11.04 14.65
C PHE A 410 -11.25 -10.02 13.60
N ASP A 411 -10.22 -10.32 12.83
CA ASP A 411 -9.70 -9.42 11.80
C ASP A 411 -10.20 -9.86 10.43
N PHE A 412 -10.80 -8.91 9.70
CA PHE A 412 -11.30 -9.12 8.35
C PHE A 412 -10.59 -8.22 7.36
N LEU A 413 -9.82 -8.80 6.44
CA LEU A 413 -9.20 -8.07 5.34
C LEU A 413 -10.22 -7.81 4.23
N ARG A 414 -10.40 -6.55 3.84
CA ARG A 414 -11.14 -6.21 2.60
C ARG A 414 -10.32 -6.64 1.39
N THR A 415 -10.92 -7.47 0.54
CA THR A 415 -10.34 -7.91 -0.73
C THR A 415 -11.24 -7.53 -1.90
N GLU A 416 -10.77 -7.70 -3.13
CA GLU A 416 -11.61 -7.58 -4.34
C GLU A 416 -12.82 -8.55 -4.33
N LYS A 417 -12.81 -9.59 -3.46
CA LYS A 417 -13.88 -10.57 -3.29
C LYS A 417 -14.65 -10.38 -1.98
N GLY A 418 -14.66 -9.16 -1.45
CA GLY A 418 -15.29 -8.80 -0.17
C GLY A 418 -14.39 -9.04 1.04
N TYR A 419 -14.98 -8.91 2.23
CA TYR A 419 -14.28 -9.09 3.50
C TYR A 419 -13.95 -10.56 3.76
N LYS A 420 -12.70 -10.82 4.16
CA LYS A 420 -12.18 -12.16 4.46
C LYS A 420 -11.59 -12.20 5.87
N LEU A 421 -12.14 -13.05 6.73
CA LEU A 421 -11.58 -13.37 8.04
C LEU A 421 -10.16 -13.90 7.83
N ILE A 422 -9.18 -13.20 8.39
CA ILE A 422 -7.76 -13.49 8.20
C ILE A 422 -7.08 -13.83 9.52
N SER A 423 -7.58 -13.31 10.63
CA SER A 423 -7.03 -13.57 11.96
C SER A 423 -8.13 -13.70 13.02
N VAL A 424 -7.90 -14.60 13.96
CA VAL A 424 -8.75 -14.84 15.12
C VAL A 424 -7.87 -15.01 16.35
N SER A 425 -8.09 -14.17 17.37
CA SER A 425 -7.50 -14.34 18.70
C SER A 425 -8.62 -14.39 19.71
N LEU A 426 -8.79 -15.54 20.37
CA LEU A 426 -9.85 -15.73 21.37
C LEU A 426 -9.22 -15.71 22.76
N GLY A 427 -9.83 -14.99 23.69
CA GLY A 427 -9.47 -15.11 25.09
C GLY A 427 -9.74 -16.55 25.54
N ASN A 428 -8.70 -17.28 25.95
CA ASN A 428 -8.83 -18.62 26.55
C ASN A 428 -9.89 -18.57 27.66
N GLU A 429 -10.67 -19.64 27.87
CA GLU A 429 -11.68 -19.72 28.94
C GLU A 429 -11.13 -20.26 30.28
N GLN A 430 -9.84 -20.56 30.36
CA GLN A 430 -9.20 -21.09 31.58
C GLN A 430 -9.12 -20.06 32.70
#